data_AF-A0A842STL8-F1
#
_entry.id   AF-A0A842STL8-F1
#
_cell.length_a   1.000
_cell.length_b   1.000
_cell.length_c   1.000
_cell.angle_alpha   90.00
_cell.angle_beta   90.00
_cell.angle_gamma   90.00
#
_symmetry.space_group_name_H-M   'P 1'
#
loop_
_entity.id
_entity.type
_entity.pdbx_description
1 polymer ?
#
loop_
_entity_poly.entity_id
_entity_poly.type
_entity_poly.pdbx_seq_one_letter_code
_entity_poly.pdbx_strand_id
1 'polypeptide(L)'
;MTKKKTSRSSAKAKKTRSSAKKKTAKKPTKHQQRKKIKKNAPKDQVFVMVNGHRLKNVKELADAMEKIEDYVFNHHVTQDKNDFANWLHHVFAEIDLAKHVAGAKDKKHVQLVLYRHISHKLW
;
A
#
# COMPACT_ATOMS: atom_id res chain seq x y z
N MET A 1 27.30 -53.73 -30.67
CA MET A 1 26.03 -53.33 -30.03
C MET A 1 26.18 -51.91 -29.47
N THR A 2 25.18 -51.07 -29.76
CA THR A 2 24.75 -49.85 -29.03
C THR A 2 25.71 -48.67 -28.76
N LYS A 3 25.49 -47.62 -29.58
CA LYS A 3 25.23 -46.19 -29.26
C LYS A 3 26.31 -45.42 -28.46
N LYS A 4 27.07 -44.49 -29.06
CA LYS A 4 26.74 -43.12 -29.56
C LYS A 4 26.65 -42.07 -28.43
N LYS A 5 27.31 -40.92 -28.68
CA LYS A 5 27.11 -39.53 -28.16
C LYS A 5 28.23 -39.01 -27.22
N THR A 6 29.12 -38.12 -27.67
CA THR A 6 29.01 -36.62 -27.75
C THR A 6 28.85 -35.99 -26.36
N SER A 7 29.52 -34.90 -25.93
CA SER A 7 30.01 -33.71 -26.62
C SER A 7 30.85 -32.82 -25.67
N ARG A 8 31.74 -32.02 -26.27
CA ARG A 8 32.24 -30.72 -25.78
C ARG A 8 31.09 -29.82 -25.29
N SER A 9 31.33 -28.92 -24.32
CA SER A 9 31.12 -27.46 -24.47
C SER A 9 31.02 -26.72 -23.13
N SER A 10 31.82 -25.67 -23.03
CA SER A 10 31.64 -24.41 -22.31
C SER A 10 30.22 -23.83 -22.27
N ALA A 11 29.89 -23.08 -21.21
CA ALA A 11 29.11 -21.80 -21.17
C ALA A 11 28.60 -21.57 -19.72
N LYS A 12 28.99 -20.51 -19.00
CA LYS A 12 28.51 -19.11 -19.07
C LYS A 12 27.08 -18.88 -18.52
N ALA A 13 27.07 -18.28 -17.33
CA ALA A 13 26.22 -17.18 -16.86
C ALA A 13 24.75 -17.39 -16.43
N LYS A 14 24.40 -16.52 -15.45
CA LYS A 14 23.13 -15.81 -15.17
C LYS A 14 22.18 -16.34 -14.07
N LYS A 15 21.78 -15.36 -13.23
CA LYS A 15 20.44 -15.13 -12.62
C LYS A 15 20.04 -16.15 -11.54
N THR A 16 19.26 -15.89 -10.50
CA THR A 16 18.46 -14.76 -9.99
C THR A 16 17.81 -15.24 -8.68
N ARG A 17 17.48 -14.32 -7.76
CA ARG A 17 16.28 -14.32 -6.89
C ARG A 17 16.10 -15.48 -5.91
N SER A 18 15.85 -15.16 -4.63
CA SER A 18 14.46 -15.24 -4.14
C SER A 18 14.33 -14.78 -2.69
N SER A 19 13.54 -13.71 -2.54
CA SER A 19 12.93 -13.22 -1.31
C SER A 19 12.06 -14.32 -0.69
N ALA A 20 12.26 -14.53 0.62
CA ALA A 20 11.51 -15.47 1.43
C ALA A 20 10.06 -15.00 1.61
N LYS A 21 9.18 -15.89 1.17
CA LYS A 21 7.72 -15.85 1.20
C LYS A 21 7.19 -15.92 2.63
N LYS A 22 6.38 -14.96 3.09
CA LYS A 22 5.43 -15.19 4.19
C LYS A 22 4.01 -14.85 3.77
N LYS A 23 3.21 -15.92 3.67
CA LYS A 23 1.79 -15.95 3.34
C LYS A 23 0.96 -15.44 4.51
N THR A 24 -0.03 -14.59 4.26
CA THR A 24 -1.32 -14.64 4.96
C THR A 24 -2.40 -14.07 4.05
N ALA A 25 -3.22 -14.95 3.47
CA ALA A 25 -4.47 -14.61 2.81
C ALA A 25 -5.56 -14.39 3.88
N LYS A 26 -6.27 -13.27 3.83
CA LYS A 26 -7.55 -13.07 4.55
C LYS A 26 -8.57 -12.48 3.57
N LYS A 27 -9.68 -13.22 3.39
CA LYS A 27 -10.84 -12.92 2.53
C LYS A 27 -11.50 -11.58 2.91
N PRO A 28 -12.03 -10.79 1.96
CA PRO A 28 -12.77 -9.57 2.30
C PRO A 28 -14.21 -9.92 2.68
N THR A 29 -14.53 -9.91 3.97
CA THR A 29 -15.91 -10.03 4.47
C THR A 29 -16.65 -8.70 4.31
N LYS A 30 -17.69 -8.71 3.46
CA LYS A 30 -18.70 -7.66 3.29
C LYS A 30 -19.39 -7.35 4.63
N HIS A 31 -19.09 -6.19 5.21
CA HIS A 31 -19.99 -5.51 6.15
C HIS A 31 -19.70 -4.01 6.09
N GLN A 32 -20.17 -3.36 5.02
CA GLN A 32 -20.13 -1.91 4.89
C GLN A 32 -21.26 -1.31 5.74
N GLN A 33 -21.12 -1.39 7.06
CA GLN A 33 -21.96 -0.60 7.95
C GLN A 33 -21.66 0.88 7.69
N ARG A 34 -22.71 1.68 7.46
CA ARG A 34 -22.63 3.15 7.30
C ARG A 34 -22.16 3.78 8.61
N LYS A 35 -20.87 3.69 8.89
CA LYS A 35 -20.26 4.29 10.09
C LYS A 35 -20.13 5.79 9.85
N LYS A 36 -20.53 6.59 10.86
CA LYS A 36 -20.32 8.04 10.89
C LYS A 36 -18.86 8.33 10.53
N ILE A 37 -18.68 9.26 9.60
CA ILE A 37 -17.36 9.72 9.14
C ILE A 37 -16.60 10.26 10.35
N LYS A 38 -15.52 9.58 10.74
CA LYS A 38 -14.71 9.99 11.88
C LYS A 38 -13.67 11.01 11.43
N LYS A 39 -13.46 12.08 12.20
CA LYS A 39 -12.35 13.02 11.94
C LYS A 39 -10.99 12.39 12.26
N ASN A 40 -10.93 11.56 13.30
CA ASN A 40 -9.75 10.84 13.74
C ASN A 40 -10.03 9.33 13.85
N ALA A 41 -9.03 8.51 13.54
CA ALA A 41 -9.04 7.08 13.79
C ALA A 41 -9.08 6.80 15.30
N PRO A 42 -9.81 5.77 15.75
CA PRO A 42 -9.68 5.22 17.09
C PRO A 42 -8.22 4.86 17.41
N LYS A 43 -7.85 4.89 18.70
CA LYS A 43 -6.48 4.55 19.18
C LYS A 43 -6.01 3.18 18.67
N ASP A 44 -6.92 2.22 18.55
CA ASP A 44 -6.63 0.85 18.11
C ASP A 44 -6.60 0.68 16.59
N GLN A 45 -6.92 1.72 15.82
CA GLN A 45 -7.00 1.72 14.37
C GLN A 45 -6.09 2.77 13.72
N VAL A 46 -5.10 3.26 14.47
CA VAL A 46 -4.05 4.11 13.92
C VAL A 46 -3.23 3.35 12.89
N PHE A 47 -2.79 4.04 11.84
CA PHE A 47 -1.89 3.44 10.87
C PHE A 47 -0.47 3.51 11.40
N VAL A 48 0.21 2.36 11.49
CA VAL A 48 1.61 2.29 11.91
C VAL A 48 2.47 1.97 10.69
N MET A 49 3.38 2.89 10.37
CA MET A 49 4.35 2.72 9.29
C MET A 49 5.51 1.83 9.73
N VAL A 50 6.25 1.30 8.76
CA VAL A 50 7.45 0.49 9.03
C VAL A 50 8.56 1.25 9.77
N ASN A 51 8.63 2.58 9.64
CA ASN A 51 9.55 3.43 10.38
C ASN A 51 9.08 3.74 11.83
N GLY A 52 7.97 3.15 12.27
CA GLY A 52 7.39 3.37 13.60
C GLY A 52 6.50 4.62 13.72
N HIS A 53 6.37 5.42 12.66
CA HIS A 53 5.51 6.59 12.65
C HIS A 53 4.02 6.18 12.68
N ARG A 54 3.21 6.89 13.46
CA ARG A 54 1.79 6.59 13.68
C ARG A 54 0.92 7.70 13.12
N LEU A 55 -0.01 7.35 12.25
CA LEU A 55 -0.99 8.27 11.69
C LEU A 55 -2.37 8.03 12.28
N LYS A 56 -3.00 9.11 12.72
CA LYS A 56 -4.31 9.10 13.37
C LYS A 56 -5.41 9.61 12.46
N ASN A 57 -5.11 10.39 11.42
CA ASN A 57 -6.11 10.96 10.54
C ASN A 57 -5.59 11.19 9.11
N VAL A 58 -6.52 11.55 8.23
CA VAL A 58 -6.26 11.79 6.80
C VAL A 58 -5.32 12.98 6.59
N LYS A 59 -5.38 13.99 7.46
CA LYS A 59 -4.49 15.16 7.39
C LYS A 59 -3.04 14.77 7.71
N GLU A 60 -2.82 14.03 8.80
CA GLU A 60 -1.50 13.51 9.16
C GLU A 60 -0.94 12.59 8.05
N LEU A 61 -1.80 11.81 7.39
CA LEU A 61 -1.39 11.03 6.22
C LEU A 61 -0.92 11.95 5.07
N ALA A 62 -1.67 13.01 4.75
CA ALA A 62 -1.29 13.95 3.70
C ALA A 62 0.02 14.67 4.02
N ASP A 63 0.18 15.14 5.25
CA ASP A 63 1.40 15.80 5.73
C ASP A 63 2.59 14.82 5.75
N ALA A 64 2.34 13.54 6.06
CA ALA A 64 3.38 12.51 6.03
C ALA A 64 3.82 12.15 4.61
N MET A 65 2.96 12.26 3.59
CA MET A 65 3.34 11.94 2.20
C MET A 65 4.46 12.84 1.67
N GLU A 66 4.63 14.05 2.20
CA GLU A 66 5.72 14.97 1.85
C GLU A 66 7.07 14.52 2.41
N LYS A 67 7.07 13.99 3.63
CA LYS A 67 8.28 13.72 4.42
C LYS A 67 8.67 12.24 4.42
N ILE A 68 7.77 11.34 4.05
CA ILE A 68 7.99 9.90 4.06
C ILE A 68 9.12 9.51 3.11
N GLU A 69 9.99 8.61 3.53
CA GLU A 69 11.07 8.09 2.68
C GLU A 69 10.52 7.13 1.61
N ASP A 70 11.20 7.02 0.46
CA ASP A 70 10.75 6.19 -0.66
C ASP A 70 10.60 4.72 -0.28
N TYR A 71 11.51 4.20 0.56
CA TYR A 71 11.46 2.81 1.00
C TYR A 71 10.22 2.53 1.87
N VAL A 72 9.81 3.46 2.74
CA VAL A 72 8.63 3.31 3.61
C VAL A 72 7.37 3.32 2.75
N PHE A 73 7.29 4.26 1.80
CA PHE A 73 6.15 4.34 0.90
C PHE A 73 6.01 3.10 0.03
N ASN A 74 7.10 2.65 -0.61
CA ASN A 74 7.11 1.45 -1.47
C ASN A 74 6.80 0.15 -0.70
N HIS A 75 6.97 0.14 0.62
CA HIS A 75 6.57 -0.99 1.45
C HIS A 75 5.05 -1.11 1.59
N HIS A 76 4.34 0.03 1.60
CA HIS A 76 2.90 0.12 1.78
C HIS A 76 2.12 0.23 0.46
N VAL A 77 2.76 0.78 -0.57
CA VAL A 77 2.19 0.96 -1.91
C VAL A 77 2.97 0.09 -2.89
N THR A 78 2.31 -0.96 -3.39
CA THR A 78 2.82 -1.83 -4.44
C THR A 78 1.91 -1.76 -5.67
N GLN A 79 2.28 -2.46 -6.74
CA GLN A 79 1.48 -2.47 -7.98
C GLN A 79 0.07 -3.04 -7.79
N ASP A 80 -0.09 -3.99 -6.86
CA ASP A 80 -1.34 -4.70 -6.61
C ASP A 80 -2.11 -4.19 -5.39
N LYS A 81 -1.43 -3.53 -4.44
CA LYS A 81 -2.06 -3.11 -3.17
C LYS A 81 -1.59 -1.74 -2.71
N ASN A 82 -2.50 -1.01 -2.10
CA ASN A 82 -2.20 0.23 -1.40
C ASN A 82 -2.77 0.15 0.02
N ASP A 83 -1.89 -0.02 1.00
CA ASP A 83 -2.28 -0.18 2.41
C ASP A 83 -2.94 1.11 2.95
N PHE A 84 -2.59 2.29 2.43
CA PHE A 84 -3.25 3.56 2.79
C PHE A 84 -4.70 3.61 2.31
N ALA A 85 -4.97 3.16 1.09
CA ALA A 85 -6.33 3.09 0.57
C ALA A 85 -7.21 2.15 1.42
N ASN A 86 -6.67 0.98 1.80
CA ASN A 86 -7.36 0.05 2.68
C ASN A 86 -7.67 0.67 4.05
N TRP A 87 -6.71 1.41 4.62
CA TRP A 87 -6.91 2.11 5.88
C TRP A 87 -8.03 3.16 5.79
N LEU A 88 -8.02 4.00 4.74
CA LEU A 88 -9.07 4.99 4.49
C LEU A 88 -10.44 4.35 4.32
N HIS A 89 -10.51 3.24 3.57
CA HIS A 89 -11.74 2.49 3.36
C HIS A 89 -12.28 1.87 4.65
N HIS A 90 -11.44 1.20 5.44
CA HIS A 90 -11.91 0.41 6.59
C HIS A 90 -12.08 1.22 7.88
N VAL A 91 -11.25 2.24 8.10
CA VAL A 91 -11.26 3.04 9.34
C VAL A 91 -12.16 4.27 9.22
N PHE A 92 -12.11 4.95 8.08
CA PHE A 92 -12.86 6.18 7.84
C PHE A 92 -14.13 5.98 7.01
N ALA A 93 -14.33 4.78 6.44
CA ALA A 93 -15.43 4.49 5.51
C ALA A 93 -15.46 5.40 4.26
N GLU A 94 -14.30 5.97 3.91
CA GLU A 94 -14.14 6.88 2.77
C GLU A 94 -13.85 6.10 1.48
N ILE A 95 -14.90 5.54 0.89
CA ILE A 95 -14.79 4.63 -0.26
C ILE A 95 -14.22 5.34 -1.49
N ASP A 96 -14.73 6.53 -1.79
CA ASP A 96 -14.32 7.25 -3.02
C ASP A 96 -12.89 7.78 -2.89
N LEU A 97 -12.53 8.29 -1.71
CA LEU A 97 -11.14 8.67 -1.44
C LEU A 97 -10.21 7.45 -1.54
N ALA A 98 -10.59 6.31 -0.95
CA ALA A 98 -9.80 5.10 -1.01
C ALA A 98 -9.59 4.63 -2.45
N LYS A 99 -10.61 4.69 -3.31
CA LYS A 99 -10.47 4.35 -4.74
C LYS A 99 -9.48 5.26 -5.46
N HIS A 100 -9.55 6.57 -5.24
CA HIS A 100 -8.61 7.52 -5.85
C HIS A 100 -7.18 7.29 -5.36
N VAL A 101 -7.00 7.06 -4.05
CA VAL A 101 -5.68 6.76 -3.47
C VAL A 101 -5.15 5.41 -3.96
N ALA A 102 -6.00 4.40 -4.16
CA ALA A 102 -5.59 3.09 -4.67
C ALA A 102 -5.01 3.17 -6.09
N GLY A 103 -5.52 4.08 -6.94
CA GLY A 103 -4.98 4.32 -8.27
C GLY A 103 -3.68 5.12 -8.30
N ALA A 104 -3.37 5.84 -7.22
CA ALA A 104 -2.21 6.70 -7.13
C ALA A 104 -0.95 5.91 -6.72
N LYS A 105 0.06 5.90 -7.59
CA LYS A 105 1.35 5.23 -7.37
C LYS A 105 2.46 6.16 -6.92
N ASP A 106 2.24 7.47 -7.03
CA ASP A 106 3.21 8.49 -6.66
C ASP A 106 2.81 9.17 -5.36
N LYS A 107 3.79 9.45 -4.50
CA LYS A 107 3.58 10.15 -3.23
C LYS A 107 2.86 11.49 -3.40
N LYS A 108 3.32 12.29 -4.36
CA LYS A 108 2.74 13.60 -4.69
C LYS A 108 1.30 13.47 -5.18
N HIS A 109 1.01 12.43 -5.95
CA HIS A 109 -0.35 12.18 -6.44
C HIS A 109 -1.28 11.79 -5.28
N VAL A 110 -0.83 10.87 -4.42
CA VAL A 110 -1.56 10.49 -3.20
C VAL A 110 -1.82 11.74 -2.33
N GLN A 111 -0.79 12.53 -2.09
CA GLN A 111 -0.88 13.78 -1.32
C GLN A 111 -1.91 14.76 -1.90
N LEU A 112 -1.88 14.99 -3.21
CA LEU A 112 -2.81 15.89 -3.90
C LEU A 112 -4.25 15.43 -3.76
N VAL A 113 -4.50 14.13 -3.96
CA VAL A 113 -5.82 13.52 -3.79
C VAL A 113 -6.34 13.70 -2.36
N LEU A 114 -5.48 13.51 -1.37
CA LEU A 114 -5.83 13.69 0.04
C LEU A 114 -6.18 15.15 0.35
N TYR A 115 -5.35 16.11 -0.05
CA TYR A 115 -5.64 17.54 0.20
C TYR A 115 -6.90 18.01 -0.51
N ARG A 116 -7.10 17.60 -1.77
CA ARG A 116 -8.33 17.92 -2.51
C ARG A 116 -9.58 17.46 -1.76
N HIS A 117 -9.55 16.24 -1.21
CA HIS A 117 -10.65 15.71 -0.43
C HIS A 117 -10.84 16.45 0.90
N ILE A 118 -9.74 16.77 1.61
CA ILE A 118 -9.80 17.52 2.87
C ILE A 118 -10.42 18.90 2.63
N SER A 119 -9.98 19.64 1.61
CA SER A 119 -10.51 20.97 1.27
C SER A 119 -12.00 20.93 0.93
N HIS A 120 -12.45 19.96 0.13
CA HIS A 120 -13.86 19.82 -0.24
C HIS A 120 -14.77 19.46 0.94
N LYS A 121 -14.21 18.92 2.03
CA LYS A 121 -14.98 18.48 3.20
C LYS A 121 -15.05 19.53 4.31
N LEU A 122 -14.21 20.56 4.22
CA LEU A 122 -14.16 21.67 5.16
C LEU A 122 -15.13 22.80 4.80
N TRP A 123 -15.66 22.82 3.56
CA TRP A 123 -16.59 23.80 3.04
C TRP A 123 -17.89 23.10 2.63
#